data_AF-A0A9D6Q5M3-F1
#
_entry.id   AF-A0A9D6Q5M3-F1
#
_cell.length_a   1.000
_cell.length_b   1.000
_cell.length_c   1.000
_cell.angle_alpha   90.00
_cell.angle_beta   90.00
_cell.angle_gamma   90.00
#
_symmetry.space_group_name_H-M   'P 1'
#
loop_
_entity.id
_entity.type
_entity.pdbx_description
1 polymer ?
#
loop_
_entity_poly.entity_id
_entity_poly.type
_entity_poly.pdbx_seq_one_letter_code
_entity_poly.pdbx_strand_id
1 'polypeptide(L)'
;VNGIYTVTPSKTGFTFSPVSRTFTINGANITGMNFTATATTAFPASTTRRASSGNTGQNSGTEISVTAPAGTAAGDLVSLIIVSNDDASGHTDHNGATAFTQDLAPSLYGTGGGYISVWSRRIQAGDPGVYRFTLNFSSSRWTIIAVTWQNPNSSKVYDVTPVFHSYKTVGSCSADTITTTTNNAIHVAFASIDGALNTFSSTPIDYTVEQNVDGQRSVYTDKVIAPPGATGAPSFELATQQFCGTVSFAIANNN
;
A
#
# COMPACT_ATOMS: atom_id res chain seq x y z
N VAL A 1 28.24 8.45 42.15
CA VAL A 1 29.67 8.83 41.97
C VAL A 1 29.71 10.32 41.67
N ASN A 2 30.66 11.05 42.25
CA ASN A 2 30.84 12.47 41.94
C ASN A 2 31.63 12.60 40.64
N GLY A 3 31.25 13.55 39.79
CA GLY A 3 31.88 13.70 38.48
C GLY A 3 31.14 14.64 37.55
N ILE A 4 31.75 14.90 36.40
CA ILE A 4 31.15 15.69 35.31
C ILE A 4 30.49 14.72 34.33
N TYR A 5 29.20 14.92 34.07
CA TYR A 5 28.38 14.09 33.20
C TYR A 5 27.81 14.92 32.05
N THR A 6 27.86 14.37 30.85
CA THR A 6 27.15 14.92 29.68
C THR A 6 25.94 14.03 29.39
N VAL A 7 24.77 14.64 29.27
CA VAL A 7 23.53 13.96 28.90
C VAL A 7 23.08 14.47 27.55
N THR A 8 22.87 13.52 26.63
CA THR A 8 22.38 13.75 25.28
C THR A 8 21.11 12.90 25.10
N PRO A 9 19.91 13.50 25.08
CA PRO A 9 18.69 12.74 24.85
C PRO A 9 18.61 12.24 23.40
N SER A 10 18.07 11.04 23.22
CA SER A 10 17.79 10.49 21.90
C SER A 10 16.41 9.83 21.89
N LYS A 11 15.55 10.24 20.95
CA LYS A 11 14.28 9.60 20.66
C LYS A 11 13.98 9.81 19.18
N THR A 12 13.78 8.73 18.44
CA THR A 12 13.41 8.79 17.02
C THR A 12 12.15 9.65 16.84
N GLY A 13 12.16 10.54 15.83
CA GLY A 13 11.05 11.46 15.54
C GLY A 13 11.03 12.75 16.38
N PHE A 14 12.06 12.99 17.19
CA PHE A 14 12.19 14.21 18.01
C PHE A 14 13.60 14.78 17.93
N THR A 15 13.68 16.11 17.87
CA THR A 15 14.90 16.87 18.13
C THR A 15 14.82 17.45 19.53
N PHE A 16 15.94 17.47 20.24
CA PHE A 16 16.00 17.98 21.60
C PHE A 16 16.79 19.29 21.63
N SER A 17 16.26 20.28 22.35
CA SER A 17 16.94 21.55 22.63
C SER A 17 17.03 21.78 24.14
N PRO A 18 18.22 22.02 24.71
CA PRO A 18 19.54 21.94 24.05
C PRO A 18 19.91 20.51 23.65
N VAL A 19 20.81 20.32 22.67
CA VAL A 19 21.19 18.97 22.17
C VAL A 19 21.85 18.12 23.25
N SER A 20 22.63 18.74 24.10
CA SER A 20 23.23 18.11 25.28
C SER A 20 23.33 19.10 26.43
N ARG A 21 23.46 18.59 27.64
CA ARG A 21 23.79 19.37 28.84
C ARG A 21 24.90 18.68 29.61
N THR A 22 25.83 19.47 30.14
CA THR A 22 26.89 18.98 31.03
C THR A 22 26.64 19.48 32.45
N PHE A 23 26.81 18.63 33.45
CA PHE A 23 26.65 19.00 34.86
C PHE A 23 27.62 18.25 35.77
N THR A 24 27.88 18.82 36.94
CA THR A 24 28.73 18.23 37.97
C THR A 24 27.86 17.67 39.09
N ILE A 25 28.00 16.37 39.37
CA ILE A 25 27.42 15.75 40.57
C ILE A 25 28.44 15.85 41.69
N ASN A 26 28.05 16.47 42.81
CA ASN A 26 28.87 16.54 44.01
C ASN A 26 28.03 16.27 45.27
N GLY A 27 27.72 15.00 45.53
CA GLY A 27 27.07 14.55 46.76
C GLY A 27 25.54 14.72 46.84
N ALA A 28 24.89 15.32 45.84
CA ALA A 28 23.45 15.50 45.80
C ALA A 28 22.84 15.22 44.41
N ASN A 29 21.55 14.86 44.38
CA ASN A 29 20.79 14.71 43.15
C ASN A 29 20.60 16.06 42.46
N ILE A 30 20.79 16.09 41.14
CA ILE A 30 20.54 17.28 40.31
C ILE A 30 19.15 17.18 39.70
N THR A 31 18.32 18.20 39.91
CA THR A 31 16.97 18.34 39.33
C THR A 31 16.92 19.55 38.39
N GLY A 32 15.86 19.68 37.58
CA GLY A 32 15.68 20.83 36.66
C GLY A 32 16.47 20.77 35.35
N MET A 33 17.01 19.60 34.99
CA MET A 33 17.71 19.37 33.72
C MET A 33 16.71 19.05 32.61
N ASN A 34 16.02 20.09 32.15
CA ASN A 34 14.97 19.94 31.15
C ASN A 34 15.54 20.02 29.73
N PHE A 35 14.98 19.16 28.88
CA PHE A 35 15.14 19.21 27.43
C PHE A 35 13.78 19.47 26.82
N THR A 36 13.71 20.37 25.85
CA THR A 36 12.52 20.53 25.03
C THR A 36 12.61 19.51 23.90
N ALA A 37 11.72 18.53 23.92
CA ALA A 37 11.52 17.64 22.80
C ALA A 37 10.59 18.34 21.80
N THR A 38 11.15 18.74 20.67
CA THR A 38 10.36 19.21 19.52
C THR A 38 10.16 18.01 18.62
N ALA A 39 8.91 17.62 18.37
CA ALA A 39 8.62 16.64 17.32
C ALA A 39 9.25 17.18 16.03
N THR A 40 10.08 16.38 15.37
CA THR A 40 10.60 16.77 14.06
C THR A 40 9.43 16.72 13.09
N THR A 41 8.72 17.83 12.96
CA THR A 41 7.73 18.04 11.92
C THR A 41 8.47 18.30 10.61
N ALA A 42 9.20 17.29 10.13
CA ALA A 42 9.32 17.07 8.71
C ALA A 42 8.09 16.26 8.28
N PHE A 43 6.93 16.91 8.37
CA PHE A 43 5.79 16.56 7.54
C PHE A 43 6.12 17.14 6.15
N PRO A 44 6.19 16.35 5.08
CA PRO A 44 5.17 16.58 4.10
C PRO A 44 3.84 16.22 4.79
N ALA A 45 2.83 17.06 4.64
CA ALA A 45 1.46 16.57 4.73
C ALA A 45 1.43 15.18 4.09
N SER A 46 0.81 14.20 4.75
CA SER A 46 0.34 12.92 4.18
C SER A 46 0.86 12.68 2.77
N THR A 47 1.69 11.66 2.52
CA THR A 47 1.85 11.11 1.15
C THR A 47 0.48 11.16 0.51
N THR A 48 0.21 12.17 -0.33
CA THR A 48 -1.19 12.53 -0.55
C THR A 48 -1.67 11.46 -1.48
N ARG A 49 -2.57 10.63 -0.95
CA ARG A 49 -3.02 9.46 -1.65
C ARG A 49 -4.12 9.89 -2.58
N ARG A 50 -3.96 9.49 -3.82
CA ARG A 50 -4.97 9.73 -4.84
C ARG A 50 -5.17 8.41 -5.54
N ALA A 51 -6.41 7.99 -5.60
CA ALA A 51 -6.77 6.77 -6.25
C ALA A 51 -7.68 7.05 -7.43
N SER A 52 -7.67 6.09 -8.35
CA SER A 52 -8.57 6.02 -9.47
C SER A 52 -8.76 4.54 -9.79
N SER A 53 -9.95 4.20 -10.24
CA SER A 53 -10.28 2.83 -10.59
C SER A 53 -10.90 2.75 -11.98
N GLY A 54 -10.68 1.62 -12.64
CA GLY A 54 -11.27 1.27 -13.91
C GLY A 54 -11.77 -0.16 -13.84
N ASN A 55 -12.89 -0.45 -14.50
CA ASN A 55 -13.46 -1.81 -14.54
C ASN A 55 -14.34 -2.00 -15.77
N THR A 56 -14.47 -3.24 -16.22
CA THR A 56 -15.55 -3.64 -17.15
C THR A 56 -16.65 -4.39 -16.41
N GLY A 57 -17.89 -3.90 -16.56
CA GLY A 57 -19.05 -4.72 -16.28
C GLY A 57 -19.23 -5.74 -17.41
N GLN A 58 -19.10 -7.04 -17.12
CA GLN A 58 -19.45 -8.22 -17.94
C GLN A 58 -19.08 -8.22 -19.45
N ASN A 59 -18.30 -7.26 -19.93
CA ASN A 59 -17.96 -7.09 -21.34
C ASN A 59 -16.69 -7.86 -21.65
N SER A 60 -16.74 -8.72 -22.69
CA SER A 60 -15.57 -9.44 -23.17
C SER A 60 -14.57 -8.51 -23.85
N GLY A 61 -13.32 -8.56 -23.41
CA GLY A 61 -12.23 -7.80 -24.02
C GLY A 61 -10.89 -8.14 -23.41
N THR A 62 -9.82 -7.68 -24.06
CA THR A 62 -8.45 -7.86 -23.58
C THR A 62 -7.83 -6.58 -23.05
N GLU A 63 -8.41 -5.41 -23.32
CA GLU A 63 -7.86 -4.14 -22.83
C GLU A 63 -8.30 -3.84 -21.39
N ILE A 64 -7.33 -3.48 -20.56
CA ILE A 64 -7.50 -2.95 -19.20
C ILE A 64 -6.96 -1.54 -19.18
N SER A 65 -7.72 -0.60 -18.62
CA SER A 65 -7.20 0.74 -18.43
C SER A 65 -7.75 1.46 -17.22
N VAL A 66 -6.97 2.42 -16.73
CA VAL A 66 -7.34 3.34 -15.67
C VAL A 66 -6.72 4.71 -15.95
N THR A 67 -7.47 5.78 -15.78
CA THR A 67 -6.91 7.14 -15.81
C THR A 67 -5.90 7.28 -14.68
N ALA A 68 -4.77 7.95 -14.90
CA ALA A 68 -3.84 8.24 -13.81
C ALA A 68 -4.57 9.05 -12.70
N PRO A 69 -4.35 8.76 -11.40
CA PRO A 69 -4.98 9.52 -10.33
C PRO A 69 -4.75 11.03 -10.50
N ALA A 70 -5.79 11.83 -10.31
CA ALA A 70 -5.74 13.25 -10.63
C ALA A 70 -4.61 13.98 -9.88
N GLY A 71 -3.69 14.63 -10.60
CA GLY A 71 -2.54 15.32 -10.01
C GLY A 71 -1.33 14.44 -9.72
N THR A 72 -1.28 13.22 -10.28
CA THR A 72 -0.04 12.45 -10.42
C THR A 72 0.99 13.28 -11.19
N ALA A 73 2.22 13.36 -10.68
CA ALA A 73 3.32 14.10 -11.29
C ALA A 73 4.62 13.29 -11.34
N ALA A 74 5.59 13.77 -12.12
CA ALA A 74 6.91 13.16 -12.18
C ALA A 74 7.57 13.11 -10.80
N GLY A 75 8.14 11.96 -10.44
CA GLY A 75 8.72 11.68 -9.12
C GLY A 75 7.78 10.95 -8.16
N ASP A 76 6.47 10.98 -8.40
CA ASP A 76 5.51 10.20 -7.62
C ASP A 76 5.72 8.69 -7.89
N LEU A 77 5.31 7.87 -6.92
CA LEU A 77 5.19 6.42 -7.10
C LEU A 77 3.74 6.11 -7.41
N VAL A 78 3.49 5.33 -8.45
CA VAL A 78 2.18 4.71 -8.69
C VAL A 78 2.30 3.23 -8.41
N SER A 79 1.37 2.71 -7.61
CA SER A 79 1.13 1.27 -7.50
C SER A 79 -0.23 0.93 -8.11
N LEU A 80 -0.31 -0.18 -8.83
CA LEU A 80 -1.55 -0.70 -9.39
C LEU A 80 -1.80 -2.11 -8.91
N ILE A 81 -3.07 -2.44 -8.72
CA ILE A 81 -3.52 -3.83 -8.58
C ILE A 81 -4.54 -4.08 -9.66
N ILE A 82 -4.28 -5.10 -10.46
CA ILE A 82 -5.17 -5.56 -11.54
C ILE A 82 -5.69 -6.94 -11.17
N VAL A 83 -6.99 -7.13 -11.30
CA VAL A 83 -7.63 -8.44 -11.16
C VAL A 83 -8.46 -8.71 -12.40
N SER A 84 -8.33 -9.90 -12.95
CA SER A 84 -9.09 -10.35 -14.09
C SER A 84 -9.68 -11.74 -13.83
N ASN A 85 -10.90 -11.89 -14.30
CA ASN A 85 -11.60 -13.17 -14.34
C ASN A 85 -11.28 -13.89 -15.65
N ASP A 86 -11.31 -15.20 -15.68
CA ASP A 86 -11.01 -16.04 -16.84
C ASP A 86 -9.62 -15.84 -17.55
N ASP A 87 -8.77 -14.87 -17.17
CA ASP A 87 -7.36 -14.81 -17.57
C ASP A 87 -6.50 -15.84 -16.82
N ALA A 88 -5.99 -16.81 -17.56
CA ALA A 88 -5.16 -17.88 -17.02
C ALA A 88 -3.65 -17.56 -17.01
N SER A 89 -3.20 -16.40 -17.53
CA SER A 89 -1.78 -16.25 -17.86
C SER A 89 -1.19 -14.84 -17.77
N GLY A 90 -2.01 -13.81 -17.55
CA GLY A 90 -1.56 -12.56 -16.96
C GLY A 90 -1.67 -11.32 -17.83
N HIS A 91 -1.15 -10.23 -17.28
CA HIS A 91 -1.31 -8.88 -17.80
C HIS A 91 -0.01 -8.35 -18.40
N THR A 92 -0.12 -7.67 -19.53
CA THR A 92 0.99 -7.04 -20.26
C THR A 92 0.88 -5.53 -20.20
N ASP A 93 1.99 -4.83 -19.91
CA ASP A 93 2.07 -3.38 -19.81
C ASP A 93 2.19 -2.69 -21.19
N HIS A 94 1.51 -1.55 -21.37
CA HIS A 94 1.54 -0.72 -22.59
C HIS A 94 1.81 0.76 -22.31
N ASN A 95 2.51 1.09 -21.23
CA ASN A 95 2.65 2.46 -20.71
C ASN A 95 3.94 3.17 -21.13
N GLY A 96 4.43 2.89 -22.34
CA GLY A 96 5.59 3.56 -22.95
C GLY A 96 6.91 2.81 -22.76
N ALA A 97 8.02 3.53 -22.96
CA ALA A 97 9.37 2.93 -23.04
C ALA A 97 9.91 2.43 -21.70
N THR A 98 9.57 3.10 -20.60
CA THR A 98 9.84 2.60 -19.25
C THR A 98 8.62 1.79 -18.82
N ALA A 99 8.76 0.48 -18.65
CA ALA A 99 7.62 -0.35 -18.22
C ALA A 99 7.29 -0.13 -16.73
N PHE A 100 6.04 -0.40 -16.35
CA PHE A 100 5.74 -0.73 -14.96
C PHE A 100 6.47 -2.02 -14.57
N THR A 101 6.99 -2.05 -13.36
CA THR A 101 7.53 -3.29 -12.77
C THR A 101 6.36 -4.17 -12.36
N GLN A 102 6.39 -5.45 -12.75
CA GLN A 102 5.47 -6.46 -12.21
C GLN A 102 6.02 -6.98 -10.89
N ASP A 103 5.39 -6.63 -9.78
CA ASP A 103 5.90 -6.92 -8.43
C ASP A 103 5.31 -8.22 -7.84
N LEU A 104 4.13 -8.62 -8.32
CA LEU A 104 3.43 -9.84 -7.91
C LEU A 104 2.46 -10.25 -9.01
N ALA A 105 2.33 -11.55 -9.31
CA ALA A 105 1.48 -12.04 -10.40
C ALA A 105 0.97 -13.50 -10.24
N PRO A 106 0.27 -13.86 -9.15
CA PRO A 106 -0.21 -15.22 -8.93
C PRO A 106 -1.53 -15.50 -9.66
N SER A 107 -1.79 -16.79 -9.90
CA SER A 107 -3.14 -17.24 -10.25
C SER A 107 -4.06 -17.06 -9.05
N LEU A 108 -5.21 -16.43 -9.28
CA LEU A 108 -6.19 -16.11 -8.25
C LEU A 108 -7.00 -17.33 -7.80
N TYR A 109 -7.45 -18.17 -8.74
CA TYR A 109 -8.34 -19.31 -8.45
C TYR A 109 -7.64 -20.68 -8.41
N GLY A 110 -6.33 -20.73 -8.67
CA GLY A 110 -5.52 -21.97 -8.66
C GLY A 110 -5.79 -22.94 -9.81
N THR A 111 -7.03 -23.01 -10.31
CA THR A 111 -7.44 -23.71 -11.54
C THR A 111 -8.53 -22.90 -12.26
N GLY A 112 -8.44 -22.77 -13.59
CA GLY A 112 -9.58 -22.29 -14.40
C GLY A 112 -9.74 -20.77 -14.59
N GLY A 113 -8.68 -19.96 -14.41
CA GLY A 113 -8.61 -18.68 -15.12
C GLY A 113 -8.69 -17.38 -14.31
N GLY A 114 -8.37 -17.30 -13.02
CA GLY A 114 -8.23 -15.99 -12.38
C GLY A 114 -6.79 -15.49 -12.36
N TYR A 115 -6.56 -14.19 -12.55
CA TYR A 115 -5.25 -13.58 -12.39
C TYR A 115 -5.30 -12.30 -11.55
N ILE A 116 -4.33 -12.15 -10.65
CA ILE A 116 -4.10 -10.92 -9.90
C ILE A 116 -2.65 -10.50 -10.08
N SER A 117 -2.42 -9.21 -10.25
CA SER A 117 -1.07 -8.67 -10.37
C SER A 117 -0.92 -7.33 -9.68
N VAL A 118 0.22 -7.11 -9.04
CA VAL A 118 0.63 -5.84 -8.46
C VAL A 118 1.74 -5.26 -9.33
N TRP A 119 1.65 -3.96 -9.58
CA TRP A 119 2.60 -3.22 -10.39
C TRP A 119 3.04 -1.95 -9.70
N SER A 120 4.25 -1.49 -10.00
CA SER A 120 4.77 -0.24 -9.49
C SER A 120 5.62 0.50 -10.51
N ARG A 121 5.60 1.83 -10.43
CA ARG A 121 6.46 2.68 -11.24
C ARG A 121 6.65 4.05 -10.61
N ARG A 122 7.86 4.57 -10.70
CA ARG A 122 8.10 6.01 -10.51
C ARG A 122 7.74 6.76 -11.77
N ILE A 123 6.84 7.71 -11.64
CA ILE A 123 6.33 8.49 -12.76
C ILE A 123 7.42 9.40 -13.29
N GLN A 124 7.57 9.41 -14.60
CA GLN A 124 8.53 10.25 -15.32
C GLN A 124 7.80 11.37 -16.06
N ALA A 125 8.53 12.42 -16.42
CA ALA A 125 8.00 13.45 -17.29
C ALA A 125 7.65 12.84 -18.65
N GLY A 126 6.40 13.01 -19.09
CA GLY A 126 5.89 12.44 -20.35
C GLY A 126 5.19 11.08 -20.20
N ASP A 127 5.07 10.54 -18.98
CA ASP A 127 4.26 9.34 -18.72
C ASP A 127 2.78 9.56 -19.11
N PRO A 128 2.08 8.51 -19.56
CA PRO A 128 0.73 8.63 -20.07
C PRO A 128 -0.28 9.00 -18.98
N GLY A 129 -1.29 9.82 -19.33
CA GLY A 129 -2.40 10.16 -18.44
C GLY A 129 -3.44 9.05 -18.25
N VAL A 130 -3.30 7.94 -18.98
CA VAL A 130 -4.11 6.72 -18.85
C VAL A 130 -3.17 5.54 -18.86
N TYR A 131 -3.22 4.71 -17.82
CA TYR A 131 -2.46 3.49 -17.75
C TYR A 131 -3.21 2.37 -18.46
N ARG A 132 -2.55 1.70 -19.42
CA ARG A 132 -3.11 0.63 -20.24
C ARG A 132 -2.34 -0.66 -20.06
N PHE A 133 -3.09 -1.75 -19.99
CA PHE A 133 -2.60 -3.11 -19.93
C PHE A 133 -3.44 -3.99 -20.87
N THR A 134 -2.91 -5.14 -21.27
CA THR A 134 -3.68 -6.16 -21.97
C THR A 134 -3.66 -7.48 -21.23
N LEU A 135 -4.80 -8.15 -21.22
CA LEU A 135 -4.95 -9.54 -20.84
C LEU A 135 -4.42 -10.45 -21.95
N ASN A 136 -3.86 -11.59 -21.55
CA ASN A 136 -3.45 -12.63 -22.50
C ASN A 136 -4.64 -13.35 -23.15
N PHE A 137 -5.80 -13.38 -22.48
CA PHE A 137 -7.06 -13.91 -22.98
C PHE A 137 -8.21 -12.94 -22.72
N SER A 138 -9.30 -13.05 -23.47
CA SER A 138 -10.49 -12.24 -23.20
C SER A 138 -11.06 -12.60 -21.83
N SER A 139 -11.13 -11.62 -20.93
CA SER A 139 -11.83 -11.77 -19.66
C SER A 139 -13.28 -11.36 -19.81
N SER A 140 -14.17 -12.02 -19.06
CA SER A 140 -15.54 -11.55 -18.89
C SER A 140 -15.65 -10.35 -17.94
N ARG A 141 -14.69 -10.17 -17.01
CA ARG A 141 -14.71 -9.14 -15.94
C ARG A 141 -13.30 -8.83 -15.44
N TRP A 142 -12.92 -7.56 -15.44
CA TRP A 142 -11.64 -7.11 -14.88
C TRP A 142 -11.76 -5.80 -14.13
N THR A 143 -10.85 -5.57 -13.20
CA THR A 143 -10.71 -4.36 -12.40
C THR A 143 -9.25 -3.96 -12.31
N ILE A 144 -9.02 -2.66 -12.25
CA ILE A 144 -7.72 -2.05 -12.02
C ILE A 144 -7.90 -0.88 -11.07
N ILE A 145 -7.10 -0.86 -10.01
CA ILE A 145 -7.04 0.26 -9.07
C ILE A 145 -5.61 0.81 -9.12
N ALA A 146 -5.48 2.10 -9.42
CA ALA A 146 -4.22 2.82 -9.37
C ALA A 146 -4.20 3.74 -8.16
N VAL A 147 -3.09 3.73 -7.42
CA VAL A 147 -2.86 4.63 -6.28
C VAL A 147 -1.55 5.36 -6.48
N THR A 148 -1.62 6.69 -6.40
CA THR A 148 -0.46 7.56 -6.42
C THR A 148 -0.04 7.91 -5.01
N TRP A 149 1.25 7.75 -4.75
CA TRP A 149 1.92 8.11 -3.52
C TRP A 149 2.84 9.29 -3.82
N GLN A 150 2.47 10.46 -3.31
CA GLN A 150 3.30 11.67 -3.45
C GLN A 150 4.43 11.66 -2.42
N ASN A 151 5.63 12.05 -2.84
CA ASN A 151 6.85 12.04 -2.01
C ASN A 151 7.15 10.66 -1.37
N PRO A 152 7.12 9.54 -2.12
CA PRO A 152 7.45 8.21 -1.60
C PRO A 152 8.95 8.13 -1.29
N ASN A 153 9.40 7.08 -0.58
CA ASN A 153 10.83 6.84 -0.40
C ASN A 153 11.57 6.97 -1.73
N SER A 154 12.66 7.73 -1.81
CA SER A 154 13.33 8.04 -3.08
C SER A 154 14.06 6.85 -3.72
N SER A 155 14.45 5.86 -2.90
CA SER A 155 15.30 4.74 -3.32
C SER A 155 14.62 3.39 -3.22
N LYS A 156 13.57 3.27 -2.39
CA LYS A 156 12.81 2.04 -2.16
C LYS A 156 11.36 2.23 -2.58
N VAL A 157 10.78 1.22 -3.21
CA VAL A 157 9.32 1.15 -3.45
C VAL A 157 8.64 0.55 -2.23
N TYR A 158 9.10 -0.63 -1.82
CA TYR A 158 8.52 -1.41 -0.74
C TYR A 158 9.36 -1.36 0.53
N ASP A 159 8.68 -1.23 1.66
CA ASP A 159 9.21 -1.63 2.98
C ASP A 159 9.04 -3.14 3.16
N VAL A 160 7.90 -3.68 2.71
CA VAL A 160 7.64 -5.12 2.60
C VAL A 160 7.03 -5.39 1.24
N THR A 161 7.61 -6.32 0.48
CA THR A 161 7.15 -6.68 -0.87
C THR A 161 5.76 -7.33 -0.84
N PRO A 162 4.99 -7.25 -1.93
CA PRO A 162 3.67 -7.86 -2.00
C PRO A 162 3.65 -9.36 -1.80
N VAL A 163 2.72 -9.80 -0.95
CA VAL A 163 2.35 -11.20 -0.72
C VAL A 163 0.88 -11.39 -1.06
N PHE A 164 0.53 -12.61 -1.48
CA PHE A 164 -0.82 -12.97 -1.91
C PHE A 164 -1.33 -14.18 -1.12
N HIS A 165 -2.63 -14.14 -0.83
CA HIS A 165 -3.35 -15.27 -0.26
C HIS A 165 -4.68 -15.48 -1.01
N SER A 166 -5.00 -16.73 -1.32
CA SER A 166 -6.29 -17.12 -1.92
C SER A 166 -7.15 -17.88 -0.93
N TYR A 167 -8.43 -17.53 -0.86
CA TYR A 167 -9.43 -18.18 -0.02
C TYR A 167 -10.56 -18.76 -0.86
N LYS A 168 -11.05 -19.93 -0.44
CA LYS A 168 -12.36 -20.46 -0.84
C LYS A 168 -13.23 -20.55 0.40
N THR A 169 -13.93 -19.47 0.73
CA THR A 169 -14.48 -19.28 2.09
C THR A 169 -15.86 -18.63 2.12
N VAL A 170 -16.55 -18.80 3.25
CA VAL A 170 -17.75 -18.05 3.67
C VAL A 170 -17.31 -17.16 4.84
N GLY A 171 -17.78 -15.91 4.90
CA GLY A 171 -17.55 -15.06 6.06
C GLY A 171 -16.45 -14.03 5.79
N SER A 172 -15.18 -14.42 5.86
CA SER A 172 -14.08 -13.45 5.71
C SER A 172 -12.88 -13.98 4.95
N CYS A 173 -12.16 -13.05 4.33
CA CYS A 173 -10.80 -13.26 3.84
C CYS A 173 -9.90 -12.19 4.45
N SER A 174 -8.68 -12.57 4.84
CA SER A 174 -7.73 -11.64 5.45
C SER A 174 -6.54 -11.42 4.54
N ALA A 175 -5.97 -10.22 4.51
CA ALA A 175 -4.63 -10.09 3.96
C ALA A 175 -3.62 -10.62 4.98
N ASP A 176 -2.50 -11.17 4.50
CA ASP A 176 -1.46 -11.70 5.38
C ASP A 176 -0.93 -10.61 6.32
N THR A 177 -0.60 -11.02 7.55
CA THR A 177 0.14 -10.16 8.47
C THR A 177 1.54 -9.93 7.92
N ILE A 178 1.94 -8.67 7.82
CA ILE A 178 3.31 -8.28 7.49
C ILE A 178 3.95 -7.54 8.66
N THR A 179 5.28 -7.51 8.70
CA THR A 179 6.03 -6.78 9.72
C THR A 179 6.79 -5.65 9.05
N THR A 180 6.34 -4.41 9.25
CA THR A 180 6.99 -3.24 8.67
C THR A 180 8.32 -2.97 9.38
N THR A 181 9.33 -2.51 8.65
CA THR A 181 10.67 -2.24 9.19
C THR A 181 10.99 -0.76 9.34
N THR A 182 10.27 0.09 8.60
CA THR A 182 10.45 1.54 8.60
C THR A 182 9.29 2.25 9.26
N ASN A 183 9.58 3.39 9.89
CA ASN A 183 8.55 4.14 10.61
C ASN A 183 7.67 4.86 9.59
N ASN A 184 6.36 4.84 9.81
CA ASN A 184 5.39 5.38 8.87
C ASN A 184 5.38 4.65 7.51
N ALA A 185 5.83 3.39 7.47
CA ALA A 185 5.54 2.51 6.34
C ALA A 185 4.03 2.46 6.13
N ILE A 186 3.62 2.39 4.87
CA ILE A 186 2.20 2.45 4.51
C ILE A 186 1.77 1.04 4.16
N HIS A 187 1.06 0.39 5.08
CA HIS A 187 0.50 -0.92 4.82
C HIS A 187 -0.69 -0.77 3.87
N VAL A 188 -0.66 -1.56 2.81
CA VAL A 188 -1.75 -1.78 1.87
C VAL A 188 -2.32 -3.17 2.11
N ALA A 189 -3.63 -3.23 2.29
CA ALA A 189 -4.39 -4.46 2.30
C ALA A 189 -5.43 -4.37 1.16
N PHE A 190 -5.42 -5.34 0.28
CA PHE A 190 -6.33 -5.41 -0.84
C PHE A 190 -7.10 -6.72 -0.82
N ALA A 191 -8.36 -6.68 -1.26
CA ALA A 191 -9.16 -7.87 -1.50
C ALA A 191 -9.96 -7.75 -2.79
N SER A 192 -10.12 -8.86 -3.50
CA SER A 192 -11.03 -9.01 -4.64
C SER A 192 -11.85 -10.28 -4.51
N ILE A 193 -13.11 -10.23 -4.95
CA ILE A 193 -14.08 -11.33 -4.81
C ILE A 193 -14.71 -11.72 -6.14
N ASP A 194 -14.89 -13.02 -6.35
CA ASP A 194 -15.43 -13.55 -7.60
C ASP A 194 -16.97 -13.53 -7.69
N GLY A 195 -17.55 -12.47 -8.25
CA GLY A 195 -18.92 -12.53 -8.77
C GLY A 195 -19.63 -11.19 -8.75
N ALA A 196 -20.41 -10.94 -9.81
CA ALA A 196 -21.06 -9.66 -10.05
C ALA A 196 -22.12 -9.27 -9.00
N LEU A 197 -22.55 -10.17 -8.09
CA LEU A 197 -23.57 -9.88 -7.07
C LEU A 197 -23.04 -9.84 -5.63
N ASN A 198 -21.77 -10.17 -5.41
CA ASN A 198 -21.20 -10.32 -4.07
C ASN A 198 -20.59 -9.02 -3.57
N THR A 199 -20.81 -8.68 -2.30
CA THR A 199 -20.34 -7.42 -1.71
C THR A 199 -19.47 -7.67 -0.48
N PHE A 200 -18.60 -6.71 -0.20
CA PHE A 200 -17.93 -6.60 1.09
C PHE A 200 -18.93 -6.01 2.10
N SER A 201 -19.14 -6.70 3.22
CA SER A 201 -19.97 -6.20 4.32
C SER A 201 -19.19 -5.28 5.26
N SER A 202 -17.87 -5.45 5.32
CA SER A 202 -16.96 -4.50 5.98
C SER A 202 -15.54 -4.61 5.43
N THR A 203 -14.74 -3.59 5.75
CA THR A 203 -13.31 -3.49 5.42
C THR A 203 -12.48 -3.46 6.71
N PRO A 204 -11.16 -3.67 6.64
CA PRO A 204 -10.28 -3.59 7.80
C PRO A 204 -10.44 -2.28 8.58
N ILE A 205 -10.52 -2.38 9.91
CA ILE A 205 -10.71 -1.24 10.82
C ILE A 205 -9.47 -0.33 10.80
N ASP A 206 -9.70 0.98 10.80
CA ASP A 206 -8.69 2.06 10.72
C ASP A 206 -7.91 2.15 9.41
N TYR A 207 -8.42 1.56 8.32
CA TYR A 207 -7.84 1.76 6.99
C TYR A 207 -8.65 2.79 6.21
N THR A 208 -7.94 3.59 5.41
CA THR A 208 -8.55 4.39 4.34
C THR A 208 -8.98 3.44 3.23
N VAL A 209 -10.11 3.71 2.58
CA VAL A 209 -10.75 2.78 1.64
C VAL A 209 -10.92 3.44 0.28
N GLU A 210 -10.43 2.75 -0.76
CA GLU A 210 -10.81 2.96 -2.15
C GLU A 210 -11.49 1.68 -2.67
N GLN A 211 -12.67 1.82 -3.27
CA GLN A 211 -13.43 0.67 -3.77
C GLN A 211 -13.66 0.75 -5.27
N ASN A 212 -13.61 -0.40 -5.93
CA ASN A 212 -14.20 -0.60 -7.24
C ASN A 212 -15.36 -1.59 -7.10
N VAL A 213 -16.58 -1.12 -7.34
CA VAL A 213 -17.82 -1.80 -6.93
C VAL A 213 -18.55 -2.52 -8.06
N ASP A 214 -18.10 -2.35 -9.31
CA ASP A 214 -18.73 -2.94 -10.49
C ASP A 214 -17.84 -4.04 -11.10
N GLY A 215 -18.43 -4.95 -11.90
CA GLY A 215 -17.73 -6.01 -12.65
C GLY A 215 -17.00 -7.05 -11.79
N GLN A 216 -15.77 -6.73 -11.36
CA GLN A 216 -14.93 -7.54 -10.48
C GLN A 216 -14.66 -6.75 -9.18
N ARG A 217 -15.53 -6.94 -8.17
CA ARG A 217 -15.51 -6.11 -6.96
C ARG A 217 -14.20 -6.26 -6.20
N SER A 218 -13.58 -5.13 -5.93
CA SER A 218 -12.31 -5.07 -5.23
C SER A 218 -12.22 -3.87 -4.32
N VAL A 219 -11.49 -4.03 -3.24
CA VAL A 219 -11.28 -3.00 -2.25
C VAL A 219 -9.78 -2.89 -2.01
N TYR A 220 -9.29 -1.67 -2.18
CA TYR A 220 -7.94 -1.28 -1.84
C TYR A 220 -8.01 -0.48 -0.55
N THR A 221 -7.27 -0.90 0.47
CA THR A 221 -7.19 -0.15 1.72
C THR A 221 -5.76 0.12 2.11
N ASP A 222 -5.56 1.21 2.84
CA ASP A 222 -4.24 1.54 3.36
C ASP A 222 -4.26 2.14 4.77
N LYS A 223 -3.16 1.95 5.50
CA LYS A 223 -2.95 2.46 6.85
C LYS A 223 -1.48 2.81 7.05
N VAL A 224 -1.22 3.92 7.75
CA VAL A 224 0.14 4.27 8.18
C VAL A 224 0.50 3.46 9.43
N ILE A 225 1.64 2.76 9.39
CA ILE A 225 2.16 1.98 10.51
C ILE A 225 3.27 2.76 11.21
N ALA A 226 2.97 3.21 12.42
CA ALA A 226 3.91 3.93 13.27
C ALA A 226 3.61 3.61 14.76
N PRO A 227 4.56 3.06 15.53
CA PRO A 227 5.93 2.64 15.14
C PRO A 227 5.94 1.41 14.20
N PRO A 228 7.09 1.03 13.60
CA PRO A 228 7.20 -0.19 12.81
C PRO A 228 6.83 -1.43 13.64
N GLY A 229 6.14 -2.39 13.02
CA GLY A 229 5.82 -3.66 13.65
C GLY A 229 4.86 -4.50 12.83
N ALA A 230 4.33 -5.55 13.45
CA ALA A 230 3.31 -6.40 12.85
C ALA A 230 2.02 -5.59 12.61
N THR A 231 1.44 -5.73 11.42
CA THR A 231 0.20 -5.04 11.04
C THR A 231 -1.06 -5.66 11.63
N GLY A 232 -0.95 -6.89 12.15
CA GLY A 232 -2.07 -7.79 12.32
C GLY A 232 -2.61 -8.29 10.98
N ALA A 233 -3.67 -9.10 11.03
CA ALA A 233 -4.34 -9.65 9.84
C ALA A 233 -5.57 -8.79 9.49
N PRO A 234 -5.47 -7.85 8.53
CA PRO A 234 -6.62 -7.05 8.10
C PRO A 234 -7.69 -7.94 7.46
N SER A 235 -8.86 -8.01 8.09
CA SER A 235 -10.01 -8.83 7.65
C SER A 235 -10.96 -8.05 6.76
N PHE A 236 -11.42 -8.68 5.69
CA PHE A 236 -12.49 -8.24 4.81
C PHE A 236 -13.68 -9.18 5.00
N GLU A 237 -14.80 -8.64 5.46
CA GLU A 237 -16.01 -9.43 5.66
C GLU A 237 -16.85 -9.47 4.37
N LEU A 238 -17.37 -10.64 4.06
CA LEU A 238 -18.07 -10.98 2.83
C LEU A 238 -19.54 -11.28 3.14
N ALA A 239 -20.44 -10.75 2.32
CA ALA A 239 -21.87 -11.02 2.46
C ALA A 239 -22.26 -12.46 2.07
N THR A 240 -21.48 -13.11 1.21
CA THR A 240 -21.79 -14.42 0.60
C THR A 240 -20.53 -15.28 0.42
N GLN A 241 -20.70 -16.60 0.26
CA GLN A 241 -19.60 -17.54 0.04
C GLN A 241 -18.95 -17.37 -1.34
N GLN A 242 -17.63 -17.18 -1.36
CA GLN A 242 -16.91 -16.74 -2.55
C GLN A 242 -15.45 -17.17 -2.56
N PHE A 243 -14.86 -17.16 -3.76
CA PHE A 243 -13.42 -17.02 -3.88
C PHE A 243 -13.03 -15.59 -3.57
N CYS A 244 -12.02 -15.43 -2.71
CA CYS A 244 -11.42 -14.14 -2.39
C CYS A 244 -9.91 -14.23 -2.56
N GLY A 245 -9.31 -13.27 -3.26
CA GLY A 245 -7.87 -13.08 -3.27
C GLY A 245 -7.51 -11.83 -2.51
N THR A 246 -6.52 -11.94 -1.63
CA THR A 246 -6.01 -10.81 -0.86
C THR A 246 -4.55 -10.55 -1.17
N VAL A 247 -4.15 -9.29 -1.07
CA VAL A 247 -2.77 -8.85 -1.23
C VAL A 247 -2.40 -7.97 -0.05
N SER A 248 -1.18 -8.17 0.47
CA SER A 248 -0.63 -7.40 1.59
C SER A 248 0.78 -6.91 1.24
N PHE A 249 1.06 -5.62 1.39
CA PHE A 249 2.41 -5.05 1.25
C PHE A 249 2.57 -3.75 2.00
N ALA A 250 3.80 -3.29 2.21
CA ALA A 250 4.05 -1.96 2.74
C ALA A 250 4.85 -1.12 1.75
N ILE A 251 4.35 0.07 1.42
CA ILE A 251 5.10 1.08 0.66
C ILE A 251 6.10 1.76 1.60
N ALA A 252 7.35 1.89 1.13
CA ALA A 252 8.41 2.57 1.86
C ALA A 252 8.15 4.08 1.88
N ASN A 253 8.28 4.66 3.07
CA ASN A 253 8.19 6.11 3.27
C ASN A 253 9.60 6.73 3.39
N ASN A 254 9.71 8.04 3.18
CA ASN A 254 10.99 8.78 3.23
C ASN A 254 11.58 8.96 4.64
N ASN A 255 10.98 8.37 5.68
CA ASN A 255 11.34 8.61 7.08
C ASN A 255 11.97 7.39 7.76
#